data_AF-A0A0N4WY42-F1
#
_entry.id   AF-A0A0N4WY42-F1
#
_cell.length_a   1.000
_cell.length_b   1.000
_cell.length_c   1.000
_cell.angle_alpha   90.00
_cell.angle_beta   90.00
_cell.angle_gamma   90.00
#
_symmetry.space_group_name_H-M   'P 1'
#
loop_
_entity.id
_entity.type
_entity.pdbx_description
1 polymer ?
#
loop_
_entity_poly.entity_id
_entity_poly.type
_entity_poly.pdbx_seq_one_letter_code
_entity_poly.pdbx_strand_id
1 'polypeptide(L)'
;MPFFYGALPFTSPWPCILIEDIHSSETVDVVEGFNDDETEDLQRVLVTSCSVDRRLRMTPTLLRYYFKQMQIKMSEKNIEVPFTFEDLEEDYYRTLPYTCGQTVFAIGFWLRTDVIRKRKSDDETRVLEMVARLRSVVEEAIAAHNWHHTNNI
;
A
#
# COMPACT_ATOMS: atom_id res chain seq x y z
N MET A 1 15.80 -11.02 25.70
CA MET A 1 15.00 -12.19 26.11
C MET A 1 13.64 -12.03 25.45
N PRO A 2 13.36 -12.65 24.29
CA PRO A 2 12.10 -12.45 23.60
C PRO A 2 11.00 -13.35 24.20
N PHE A 3 9.80 -12.79 24.28
CA PHE A 3 8.59 -13.46 24.74
C PHE A 3 8.02 -14.33 23.61
N PHE A 4 7.71 -15.59 23.92
CA PHE A 4 6.91 -16.48 23.08
C PHE A 4 5.43 -16.24 23.38
N TYR A 5 4.64 -15.81 22.40
CA TYR A 5 3.18 -15.97 22.43
C TYR A 5 2.81 -17.20 21.63
N GLY A 6 2.02 -18.07 22.26
CA GLY A 6 1.73 -19.43 21.84
C GLY A 6 1.00 -19.51 20.50
N ALA A 7 1.27 -20.63 19.82
CA ALA A 7 0.66 -21.03 18.57
C ALA A 7 -0.87 -20.96 18.61
N LEU A 8 -1.46 -20.26 17.65
CA LEU A 8 -2.85 -20.43 17.27
C LEU A 8 -2.92 -21.18 15.93
N PRO A 9 -3.84 -22.15 15.76
CA PRO A 9 -3.94 -22.95 14.56
C PRO A 9 -4.81 -22.20 13.54
N PHE A 10 -4.22 -21.69 12.46
CA PHE A 10 -4.99 -21.06 11.39
C PHE A 10 -4.65 -21.66 10.03
N THR A 11 -5.70 -22.18 9.40
CA THR A 11 -5.73 -22.80 8.09
C THR A 11 -6.20 -21.76 7.06
N SER A 12 -5.27 -21.01 6.47
CA SER A 12 -5.57 -20.24 5.25
C SER A 12 -5.04 -21.01 4.03
N PRO A 13 -5.88 -21.31 3.02
CA PRO A 13 -5.46 -22.02 1.81
C PRO A 13 -4.65 -21.15 0.83
N TRP A 14 -4.53 -19.83 1.07
CA TRP A 14 -3.93 -18.88 0.13
C TRP A 14 -2.51 -18.46 0.57
N PRO A 15 -1.50 -18.55 -0.31
CA PRO A 15 -0.15 -18.09 0.01
C PRO A 15 -0.08 -16.56 0.07
N CYS A 16 0.52 -16.03 1.14
CA CYS A 16 0.81 -14.60 1.31
C CYS A 16 2.26 -14.26 0.88
N ILE A 17 2.47 -13.03 0.40
CA ILE A 17 3.80 -12.42 0.25
C ILE A 17 3.77 -11.04 0.91
N LEU A 18 4.37 -10.93 2.10
CA LEU A 18 4.69 -9.65 2.71
C LEU A 18 5.87 -9.03 1.95
N ILE A 19 5.69 -7.84 1.39
CA ILE A 19 6.78 -7.03 0.83
C ILE A 19 7.20 -6.03 1.90
N GLU A 20 8.32 -6.29 2.57
CA GLU A 20 9.00 -5.28 3.38
C GLU A 20 10.38 -4.93 2.83
N ASP A 21 10.75 -3.70 3.18
CA ASP A 21 11.82 -2.82 2.72
C ASP A 21 13.17 -3.49 2.36
N ILE A 22 13.86 -2.93 1.37
CA ILE A 22 15.17 -3.39 0.86
C ILE A 22 16.29 -2.95 1.83
N HIS A 23 16.13 -3.19 3.13
CA HIS A 23 17.23 -3.12 4.09
C HIS A 23 17.03 -4.16 5.19
N SER A 24 17.95 -5.14 5.21
CA SER A 24 18.19 -6.17 6.22
C SER A 24 17.54 -5.91 7.60
N SER A 25 16.35 -6.46 7.82
CA SER A 25 15.85 -6.77 9.16
C SER A 25 14.99 -8.03 9.13
N GLU A 26 15.08 -8.83 10.18
CA GLU A 26 14.45 -10.16 10.29
C GLU A 26 12.93 -10.05 10.39
N THR A 27 12.23 -10.92 9.65
CA THR A 27 10.76 -10.96 9.57
C THR A 27 10.15 -11.61 10.81
N VAL A 28 9.22 -10.90 11.46
CA VAL A 28 8.30 -11.49 12.45
C VAL A 28 6.92 -11.57 11.81
N ASP A 29 6.47 -12.81 11.64
CA ASP A 29 5.18 -13.18 11.06
C ASP A 29 4.05 -12.82 12.05
N VAL A 30 3.30 -11.76 11.75
CA VAL A 30 2.09 -11.39 12.51
C VAL A 30 0.91 -11.53 11.56
N VAL A 31 0.32 -12.73 11.55
CA VAL A 31 -0.87 -13.07 10.77
C VAL A 31 -2.10 -12.40 11.37
N GLU A 32 -2.83 -11.65 10.56
CA GLU A 32 -4.30 -11.70 10.54
C GLU A 32 -4.85 -11.28 9.15
N GLY A 33 -5.59 -12.21 8.52
CA GLY A 33 -6.60 -12.00 7.47
C GLY A 33 -6.41 -10.94 6.37
N PHE A 34 -5.91 -11.34 5.21
CA PHE A 34 -6.19 -10.63 3.96
C PHE A 34 -7.60 -11.01 3.49
N ASN A 35 -8.58 -10.15 3.70
CA ASN A 35 -9.92 -10.34 3.15
C ASN A 35 -10.35 -9.21 2.20
N ASP A 36 -9.45 -8.30 1.84
CA ASP A 36 -9.74 -7.19 0.93
C ASP A 36 -8.53 -6.96 0.00
N ASP A 37 -8.83 -6.75 -1.28
CA ASP A 37 -8.01 -6.38 -2.45
C ASP A 37 -6.46 -6.46 -2.33
N GLU A 38 -5.85 -7.37 -3.12
CA GLU A 38 -4.42 -7.73 -3.08
C GLU A 38 -3.45 -6.55 -3.25
N THR A 39 -3.92 -5.47 -3.87
CA THR A 39 -3.12 -4.28 -4.18
C THR A 39 -3.21 -3.18 -3.12
N GLU A 40 -4.16 -3.25 -2.18
CA GLU A 40 -4.36 -2.22 -1.14
C GLU A 40 -3.11 -2.07 -0.26
N ASP A 41 -2.56 -3.17 0.24
CA ASP A 41 -1.41 -3.12 1.16
C ASP A 41 -0.18 -2.55 0.47
N LEU A 42 0.05 -2.92 -0.80
CA LEU A 42 1.11 -2.36 -1.62
C LEU A 42 0.92 -0.84 -1.79
N GLN A 43 -0.31 -0.41 -2.08
CA GLN A 43 -0.64 1.01 -2.19
C GLN A 43 -0.40 1.75 -0.88
N ARG A 44 -0.87 1.21 0.25
CA ARG A 44 -0.74 1.83 1.57
C ARG A 44 0.72 2.04 1.93
N VAL A 45 1.56 1.02 1.75
CA VAL A 45 3.01 1.11 2.03
C VAL A 45 3.66 2.17 1.14
N LEU A 46 3.37 2.17 -0.17
CA LEU A 46 3.99 3.13 -1.09
C LEU A 46 3.54 4.58 -0.83
N VAL A 47 2.26 4.80 -0.55
CA VAL A 47 1.70 6.13 -0.30
C VAL A 47 2.19 6.72 1.02
N THR A 48 2.31 5.90 2.07
CA THR A 48 2.67 6.38 3.41
C THR A 48 4.17 6.44 3.66
N SER A 49 4.99 5.67 2.94
CA SER A 49 6.43 5.54 3.24
C SER A 49 7.35 6.13 2.16
N CYS A 50 6.88 6.31 0.92
CA CYS A 50 7.71 6.83 -0.17
C CYS A 50 7.42 8.30 -0.49
N SER A 51 8.43 9.01 -1.00
CA SER A 51 8.18 10.27 -1.70
C SER A 51 7.34 10.04 -2.95
N VAL A 52 6.63 11.08 -3.41
CA VAL A 52 5.77 11.02 -4.61
C VAL A 52 6.52 10.45 -5.81
N ASP A 53 7.71 10.98 -6.11
CA ASP A 53 8.50 10.54 -7.25
C ASP A 53 8.92 9.07 -7.14
N ARG A 54 9.25 8.62 -5.92
CA ARG A 54 9.65 7.23 -5.68
C ARG A 54 8.46 6.30 -5.88
N ARG A 55 7.29 6.65 -5.35
CA ARG A 55 6.03 5.91 -5.53
C ARG A 55 5.73 5.73 -7.02
N LEU A 56 5.64 6.83 -7.77
CA LEU A 56 5.31 6.81 -9.20
C LEU A 56 6.28 5.94 -10.03
N ARG A 57 7.58 5.95 -9.69
CA ARG A 57 8.57 5.09 -10.35
C ARG A 57 8.46 3.62 -9.95
N MET A 58 8.15 3.34 -8.69
CA MET A 58 8.18 1.98 -8.14
C MET A 58 6.89 1.20 -8.41
N THR A 59 5.72 1.85 -8.38
CA THR A 59 4.42 1.18 -8.54
C THR A 59 4.37 0.23 -9.74
N PRO A 60 4.70 0.64 -10.98
CA PRO A 60 4.57 -0.26 -12.12
C PRO A 60 5.55 -1.44 -12.06
N THR A 61 6.73 -1.22 -11.48
CA THR A 61 7.76 -2.25 -11.32
C THR A 61 7.35 -3.27 -10.25
N LEU A 62 6.77 -2.79 -9.15
CA LEU A 62 6.32 -3.64 -8.05
C LEU A 62 5.09 -4.47 -8.43
N LEU A 63 4.12 -3.90 -9.14
CA LEU A 63 2.98 -4.65 -9.66
C LEU A 63 3.43 -5.80 -10.57
N ARG A 64 4.33 -5.51 -11.53
CA ARG A 64 4.89 -6.56 -12.40
C ARG A 64 5.68 -7.62 -11.64
N TYR A 65 6.45 -7.19 -10.64
CA TYR A 65 7.19 -8.11 -9.79
C TYR A 65 6.24 -9.02 -9.00
N TYR A 66 5.22 -8.44 -8.37
CA TYR A 66 4.20 -9.15 -7.61
C TYR A 66 3.49 -10.20 -8.47
N PHE A 67 3.00 -9.80 -9.65
CA PHE A 67 2.35 -10.73 -10.59
C PHE A 67 3.26 -11.89 -10.99
N LYS A 68 4.53 -11.60 -11.30
CA LYS A 68 5.52 -12.63 -11.63
C LYS A 68 5.78 -13.58 -10.46
N GLN A 69 5.87 -13.07 -9.23
CA GLN A 69 6.04 -13.92 -8.04
C GLN A 69 4.82 -14.81 -7.82
N MET A 70 3.61 -14.29 -8.02
CA MET A 70 2.39 -15.08 -7.95
C MET A 70 2.37 -16.20 -8.98
N GLN A 71 2.74 -15.92 -10.23
CA GLN A 71 2.89 -16.95 -11.27
C GLN A 71 3.86 -18.06 -10.86
N ILE A 72 5.04 -17.69 -10.33
CA ILE A 72 6.03 -18.66 -9.86
C ILE A 72 5.43 -19.53 -8.74
N LYS A 73 4.91 -18.91 -7.68
CA LYS A 73 4.40 -19.64 -6.51
C LYS A 73 3.17 -20.51 -6.81
N MET A 74 2.32 -20.09 -7.74
CA MET A 74 1.18 -20.89 -8.19
C MET A 74 1.65 -22.06 -9.06
N SER A 75 2.64 -21.86 -9.94
CA SER A 75 3.22 -22.93 -10.74
C SER A 75 3.88 -24.03 -9.88
N GLU A 76 4.56 -23.65 -8.79
CA GLU A 76 5.15 -24.59 -7.82
C GLU A 76 4.11 -25.51 -7.17
N LYS A 77 2.86 -25.05 -7.09
CA LYS A 77 1.71 -25.79 -6.54
C LYS A 77 0.87 -26.48 -7.62
N ASN A 78 1.26 -26.40 -8.89
CA ASN A 78 0.47 -26.84 -10.05
C ASN A 78 -0.92 -26.18 -10.10
N ILE A 79 -1.01 -24.91 -9.72
CA ILE A 79 -2.22 -24.09 -9.78
C ILE A 79 -2.01 -23.05 -10.89
N GLU A 80 -3.01 -22.86 -11.75
CA GLU A 80 -3.01 -21.77 -12.72
C GLU A 80 -3.39 -20.45 -12.04
N VAL A 81 -2.77 -19.34 -12.47
CA VAL A 81 -3.14 -18.02 -11.96
C VAL A 81 -4.55 -17.67 -12.46
N PRO A 82 -5.51 -17.37 -11.57
CA PRO A 82 -6.91 -17.18 -11.96
C PRO A 82 -7.20 -15.79 -12.54
N PHE A 83 -6.19 -14.94 -12.71
CA PHE A 83 -6.32 -13.56 -13.18
C PHE A 83 -5.12 -13.15 -14.05
N THR A 84 -5.34 -12.12 -14.85
CA THR A 84 -4.35 -11.50 -15.75
C THR A 84 -3.62 -10.35 -15.06
N PHE A 85 -2.56 -9.84 -15.69
CA PHE A 85 -1.88 -8.66 -15.14
C PHE A 85 -2.79 -7.42 -15.19
N GLU A 86 -3.63 -7.34 -16.22
CA GLU A 86 -4.62 -6.30 -16.41
C GLU A 86 -5.67 -6.30 -15.28
N ASP A 87 -6.13 -7.47 -14.84
CA ASP A 87 -7.04 -7.59 -13.70
C ASP A 87 -6.39 -7.07 -12.40
N LEU A 88 -5.09 -7.32 -12.22
CA LEU A 88 -4.32 -6.80 -11.09
C LEU A 88 -4.15 -5.28 -11.16
N GLU A 89 -3.93 -4.72 -12.35
CA GLU A 89 -3.88 -3.26 -12.54
C GLU A 89 -5.26 -2.63 -12.28
N GLU A 90 -6.34 -3.28 -12.70
CA GLU A 90 -7.71 -2.84 -12.41
C GLU A 90 -8.00 -2.86 -10.90
N ASP A 91 -7.59 -3.92 -10.20
CA ASP A 91 -7.66 -4.02 -8.74
C ASP A 91 -6.93 -2.87 -8.05
N TYR A 92 -5.72 -2.54 -8.52
CA TYR A 92 -4.98 -1.37 -8.06
C TYR A 92 -5.80 -0.09 -8.27
N TYR A 93 -6.31 0.18 -9.46
CA TYR A 93 -7.08 1.41 -9.66
C TYR A 93 -8.38 1.44 -8.84
N ARG A 94 -9.03 0.28 -8.64
CA ARG A 94 -10.24 0.13 -7.82
C ARG A 94 -10.00 0.50 -6.36
N THR A 95 -8.85 0.17 -5.80
CA THR A 95 -8.52 0.42 -4.37
C THR A 95 -8.09 1.85 -4.07
N LEU A 96 -7.71 2.65 -5.07
CA LEU A 96 -7.22 4.02 -4.88
C LEU A 96 -8.16 4.92 -4.03
N PRO A 97 -9.50 4.94 -4.22
CA PRO A 97 -10.41 5.70 -3.35
C PRO A 97 -10.34 5.31 -1.88
N TYR A 98 -10.24 4.02 -1.58
CA TYR A 98 -10.15 3.52 -0.22
C TYR A 98 -8.82 3.93 0.42
N THR A 99 -7.71 3.73 -0.30
CA THR A 99 -6.38 4.20 0.09
C THR A 99 -6.35 5.72 0.30
N CYS A 100 -7.03 6.50 -0.54
CA CYS A 100 -7.18 7.95 -0.34
C CYS A 100 -7.86 8.26 1.00
N GLY A 101 -8.99 7.61 1.29
CA GLY A 101 -9.72 7.80 2.54
C GLY A 101 -8.87 7.50 3.78
N GLN A 102 -8.18 6.36 3.79
CA GLN A 102 -7.25 5.98 4.86
C GLN A 102 -6.10 7.00 5.00
N THR A 103 -5.54 7.45 3.88
CA THR A 103 -4.41 8.39 3.84
C THR A 103 -4.82 9.78 4.34
N VAL A 104 -6.01 10.27 3.99
CA VAL A 104 -6.58 11.52 4.52
C VAL A 104 -6.71 11.44 6.04
N PHE A 105 -7.26 10.33 6.55
CA PHE A 105 -7.42 10.13 7.98
C PHE A 105 -6.06 10.12 8.71
N ALA A 106 -5.12 9.30 8.23
CA ALA A 106 -3.80 9.15 8.84
C ALA A 106 -3.02 10.47 8.87
N ILE A 107 -2.96 11.19 7.73
CA ILE A 107 -2.25 12.47 7.65
C ILE A 107 -2.97 13.54 8.47
N GLY A 108 -4.30 13.62 8.40
CA GLY A 108 -5.09 14.56 9.21
C GLY A 108 -4.84 14.40 10.70
N PHE A 109 -4.70 13.15 11.16
CA PHE A 109 -4.32 12.83 12.53
C PHE A 109 -2.86 13.22 12.81
N TRP A 110 -1.90 12.73 12.02
CA TRP A 110 -0.46 12.93 12.28
C TRP A 110 -0.01 14.39 12.23
N LEU A 111 -0.63 15.23 11.39
CA LEU A 111 -0.34 16.66 11.29
C LEU A 111 -0.57 17.44 12.61
N ARG A 112 -1.36 16.88 13.53
CA ARG A 112 -1.64 17.45 14.86
C ARG A 112 -0.81 16.82 15.99
N THR A 113 0.01 15.82 15.67
CA THR A 113 0.81 15.09 16.64
C THR A 113 2.29 15.45 16.54
N ASP A 114 3.05 15.08 17.56
CA ASP A 114 4.50 15.13 17.61
C ASP A 114 5.19 14.09 16.69
N VAL A 115 4.42 13.21 16.04
CA VAL A 115 4.92 12.36 14.97
C VAL A 115 5.49 13.24 13.85
N ILE A 116 4.74 14.22 13.35
CA ILE A 116 5.16 15.13 12.29
C ILE A 116 5.72 16.44 12.84
N ARG A 117 5.05 17.06 13.82
CA ARG A 117 5.43 18.36 14.37
C ARG A 117 6.28 18.20 15.64
N LYS A 118 7.57 17.93 15.47
CA LYS A 118 8.54 17.71 16.56
C LYS A 118 9.06 19.02 17.18
N ARG A 119 8.54 20.17 16.77
CA ARG A 119 9.00 21.52 17.11
C ARG A 119 10.46 21.74 16.70
N LYS A 120 10.83 21.17 15.55
CA LYS A 120 12.15 21.29 14.94
C LYS A 120 12.07 22.07 13.63
N SER A 121 13.22 22.50 13.13
CA SER A 121 13.33 23.31 11.91
C SER A 121 12.82 22.59 10.65
N ASP A 122 12.74 21.26 10.67
CA ASP A 122 12.31 20.42 9.55
C ASP A 122 10.80 20.09 9.54
N ASP A 123 10.04 20.54 10.54
CA ASP A 123 8.62 20.22 10.67
C ASP A 123 7.81 20.60 9.42
N GLU A 124 8.03 21.80 8.88
CA GLU A 124 7.30 22.27 7.70
C GLU A 124 7.65 21.46 6.44
N THR A 125 8.91 21.03 6.29
CA THR A 125 9.29 20.12 5.19
C THR A 125 8.56 18.79 5.29
N ARG A 126 8.44 18.23 6.49
CA ARG A 126 7.74 16.96 6.72
C ARG A 126 6.23 17.10 6.48
N VAL A 127 5.64 18.21 6.90
CA VAL A 127 4.23 18.53 6.61
C VAL A 127 3.99 18.63 5.10
N LEU A 128 4.83 19.37 4.38
CA LEU A 128 4.73 19.51 2.93
C LEU A 128 4.86 18.16 2.22
N GLU A 129 5.76 17.30 2.68
CA GLU A 129 5.92 15.96 2.12
C GLU A 129 4.67 15.09 2.33
N MET A 130 4.07 15.09 3.53
CA MET A 130 2.82 14.36 3.77
C MET A 130 1.69 14.88 2.88
N VAL A 131 1.52 16.20 2.81
CA VAL A 131 0.49 16.83 1.97
C VAL A 131 0.71 16.51 0.49
N ALA A 132 1.96 16.49 0.02
CA ALA A 132 2.29 16.10 -1.34
C ALA A 132 1.93 14.64 -1.64
N ARG A 133 2.21 13.71 -0.71
CA ARG A 133 1.82 12.29 -0.84
C ARG A 133 0.30 12.13 -0.94
N LEU A 134 -0.45 12.78 -0.04
CA LEU A 134 -1.91 12.79 -0.06
C LEU A 134 -2.45 13.34 -1.39
N ARG A 135 -1.94 14.49 -1.81
CA ARG A 135 -2.37 15.13 -3.06
C ARG A 135 -2.12 14.21 -4.25
N SER A 136 -0.95 13.57 -4.31
CA SER A 136 -0.58 12.69 -5.41
C SER A 136 -1.51 11.47 -5.53
N VAL A 137 -1.89 10.83 -4.42
CA VAL A 137 -2.80 9.68 -4.48
C VAL A 137 -4.24 10.11 -4.84
N VAL A 138 -4.68 11.29 -4.38
CA VAL A 138 -5.99 11.84 -4.74
C VAL A 138 -6.06 12.19 -6.23
N GLU A 139 -5.03 12.82 -6.77
CA GLU A 139 -4.95 13.15 -8.21
C GLU A 139 -4.94 11.88 -9.08
N GLU A 140 -4.24 10.83 -8.65
CA GLU A 140 -4.25 9.53 -9.31
C GLU A 140 -5.63 8.86 -9.27
N ALA A 141 -6.31 8.88 -8.12
CA ALA A 141 -7.66 8.35 -7.98
C ALA A 141 -8.66 9.09 -8.89
N ILE A 142 -8.59 10.43 -8.92
CA ILE A 142 -9.42 11.26 -9.80
C ILE A 142 -9.21 10.89 -11.26
N ALA A 143 -7.95 10.74 -11.68
CA ALA A 143 -7.60 10.37 -13.04
C ALA A 143 -8.07 8.96 -13.39
N ALA A 144 -7.84 7.99 -12.51
CA ALA A 144 -8.22 6.59 -12.72
C ALA A 144 -9.74 6.40 -12.85
N HIS A 145 -10.53 7.15 -12.08
CA HIS A 145 -11.99 7.02 -12.05
C HIS A 145 -12.73 8.08 -12.89
N ASN A 146 -12.01 8.92 -13.64
CA ASN A 146 -12.56 10.03 -14.41
C ASN A 146 -13.52 10.93 -13.59
N TRP A 147 -13.15 11.20 -12.34
CA TRP A 147 -13.99 12.03 -11.46
C TRP A 147 -13.87 13.49 -11.84
N HIS A 148 -14.86 13.99 -12.57
CA HIS A 148 -14.96 15.41 -12.88
C HIS A 148 -15.75 16.16 -11.81
N HIS A 149 -15.32 17.38 -11.47
CA HIS A 149 -16.18 18.33 -10.79
C HIS A 149 -17.28 18.78 -11.76
N THR A 150 -18.49 18.25 -11.61
CA THR A 150 -19.68 18.87 -12.18
C THR A 150 -19.99 20.12 -11.35
N ASN A 151 -19.44 21.25 -11.78
CA ASN A 151 -19.88 22.57 -11.31
C ASN A 151 -21.28 22.83 -11.87
N ASN A 152 -22.30 22.26 -11.24
CA ASN A 152 -23.67 22.72 -11.37
C ASN A 152 -23.93 23.70 -10.21
N ILE A 153 -23.57 24.97 -10.43
CA ILE A 153 -24.09 26.12 -9.68
C ILE A 153 -24.99 26.90 -10.62
#